data_AF-A0A5M9QFN8-F1
#
_entry.id   AF-A0A5M9QFN8-F1
#
_cell.length_a   1.000
_cell.length_b   1.000
_cell.length_c   1.000
_cell.angle_alpha   90.00
_cell.angle_beta   90.00
_cell.angle_gamma   90.00
#
_symmetry.space_group_name_H-M   'P 1'
#
loop_
_entity.id
_entity.type
_entity.pdbx_description
1 polymer ?
#
loop_
_entity_poly.entity_id
_entity_poly.type
_entity_poly.pdbx_seq_one_letter_code
_entity_poly.pdbx_strand_id
1 'polypeptide(L)'
;MGAKIIYNLKGIGRMLLPRAIPQALLESKLKSIFTLDARTLDSIAARVAHYHKLNAHFSPKPFALPSTKPVRDTIVPPHFGYLRDNKLSKDHSSVYFYDSYQWTRCFPDHFVWNYEFSDVNYYLASPAITKTRPIDSRVEVALESKASLDTDTCAPPQTNHTSILLQLEKHRHFSFIHDPIPYEKKRDLLFFRGACPQEHRSRFLRQYFSHPLCDLGHTGAPSEHPAYTKPKIPKKEHLHYKFLLSLEGNDVASNLKWILGSNSLCIMPKPRYESWFMEERLEANVHYALLNDDYGNLDSLLEFFTAHPKDAKEIIHNANAYCQAFQNPHIEEACNLLVLRKYFYLSDQGDLSPNERALLGL
;
A
#
# COMPACT_ATOMS: atom_id res chain seq x y z
N MET A 1 -18.87 2.46 -12.31
CA MET A 1 -18.22 2.69 -13.63
C MET A 1 -17.72 4.13 -13.77
N GLY A 2 -18.47 5.17 -13.34
CA GLY A 2 -18.05 6.58 -13.48
C GLY A 2 -16.74 6.99 -12.79
N ALA A 3 -16.44 6.48 -11.59
CA ALA A 3 -15.23 6.90 -10.85
C ALA A 3 -13.91 6.57 -11.57
N LYS A 4 -13.81 5.42 -12.25
CA LYS A 4 -12.60 5.04 -13.01
C LYS A 4 -12.47 5.86 -14.30
N ILE A 5 -13.60 6.20 -14.94
CA ILE A 5 -13.62 7.04 -16.14
C ILE A 5 -13.13 8.45 -15.79
N ILE A 6 -13.69 9.07 -14.74
CA ILE A 6 -13.26 10.41 -14.28
C ILE A 6 -11.78 10.40 -13.91
N TYR A 7 -11.30 9.36 -13.23
CA TYR A 7 -9.90 9.20 -12.88
C TYR A 7 -9.00 9.13 -14.13
N ASN A 8 -9.37 8.33 -15.13
CA ASN A 8 -8.63 8.24 -16.39
C ASN A 8 -8.64 9.57 -17.16
N LEU A 9 -9.78 10.28 -17.20
CA LEU A 9 -9.89 11.60 -17.84
C LEU A 9 -8.96 12.63 -17.20
N LYS A 10 -8.85 12.64 -15.86
CA LYS A 10 -7.86 13.47 -15.15
C LYS A 10 -6.43 13.10 -15.56
N GLY A 11 -6.13 11.82 -15.70
CA GLY A 11 -4.84 11.32 -16.19
C GLY A 11 -4.52 11.82 -17.60
N ILE A 12 -5.45 11.67 -18.54
CA ILE A 12 -5.33 12.15 -19.92
C ILE A 12 -5.16 13.67 -19.96
N GLY A 13 -5.95 14.43 -19.19
CA GLY A 13 -5.82 15.89 -19.13
C GLY A 13 -4.42 16.34 -18.69
N ARG A 14 -3.76 15.59 -17.79
CA ARG A 14 -2.37 15.86 -17.40
C ARG A 14 -1.36 15.57 -18.51
N MET A 15 -1.64 14.62 -19.40
CA MET A 15 -0.79 14.30 -20.55
C MET A 15 -0.88 15.36 -21.63
N LEU A 16 -2.05 15.97 -21.80
CA LEU A 16 -2.27 17.05 -22.76
C LEU A 16 -1.62 18.37 -22.33
N LEU A 17 -1.36 18.56 -21.03
CA LEU A 17 -0.62 19.71 -20.52
C LEU A 17 0.87 19.59 -20.87
N PRO A 18 1.47 20.56 -21.61
CA PRO A 18 2.90 20.56 -21.91
C PRO A 18 3.75 20.47 -20.64
N ARG A 19 4.72 19.54 -20.60
CA ARG A 19 5.56 19.30 -19.41
C ARG A 19 6.38 20.51 -18.96
N ALA A 20 6.69 21.43 -19.87
CA ALA A 20 7.34 22.70 -19.54
C ALA A 20 6.58 23.50 -18.47
N ILE A 21 5.25 23.39 -18.40
CA ILE A 21 4.41 24.10 -17.42
C ILE A 21 4.63 23.54 -16.00
N PRO A 22 4.35 22.25 -15.68
CA PRO A 22 4.62 21.72 -14.35
C PRO A 22 6.11 21.73 -13.98
N GLN A 23 7.02 21.59 -14.95
CA GLN A 23 8.47 21.74 -14.71
C GLN A 23 8.83 23.16 -14.25
N ALA A 24 8.32 24.20 -14.92
CA ALA A 24 8.55 25.59 -14.51
C ALA A 24 7.94 25.94 -13.14
N LEU A 25 6.88 25.24 -12.73
CA LEU A 25 6.21 25.45 -11.45
C LEU A 25 6.81 24.64 -10.29
N LEU A 26 7.72 23.68 -10.55
CA LEU A 26 8.25 22.79 -9.53
C LEU A 26 8.89 23.55 -8.36
N GLU A 27 9.78 24.50 -8.65
CA GLU A 27 10.48 25.29 -7.62
C GLU A 27 9.52 26.09 -6.74
N SER A 28 8.48 26.69 -7.34
CA SER A 28 7.46 27.41 -6.56
C SER A 28 6.66 26.46 -5.67
N LYS A 29 6.34 25.25 -6.15
CA LYS A 29 5.65 24.22 -5.36
C LYS A 29 6.51 23.76 -4.19
N LEU A 30 7.80 23.51 -4.41
CA LEU A 30 8.72 23.11 -3.36
C LEU A 30 8.86 24.22 -2.30
N LYS A 31 9.01 25.48 -2.71
CA LYS A 31 9.04 26.63 -1.79
C LYS A 31 7.76 26.74 -0.95
N SER A 32 6.59 26.47 -1.53
CA SER A 32 5.32 26.51 -0.80
C SER A 32 5.19 25.44 0.29
N ILE A 33 5.94 24.34 0.22
CA ILE A 33 5.96 23.34 1.30
C ILE A 33 6.52 23.97 2.57
N PHE A 34 7.56 24.80 2.46
CA PHE A 34 8.22 25.44 3.60
C PHE A 34 7.47 26.63 4.19
N THR A 35 6.27 26.94 3.69
CA THR A 35 5.35 27.90 4.34
C THR A 35 4.38 27.22 5.31
N LEU A 36 4.41 25.88 5.39
CA LEU A 36 3.60 25.11 6.34
C LEU A 36 4.16 25.24 7.76
N ASP A 37 3.32 24.96 8.76
CA ASP A 37 3.74 24.99 10.16
C ASP A 37 4.73 23.85 10.47
N ALA A 38 5.52 24.03 11.54
CA ALA A 38 6.57 23.09 11.92
C ALA A 38 6.07 21.65 12.13
N ARG A 39 4.88 21.45 12.73
CA ARG A 39 4.35 20.10 12.98
C ARG A 39 3.99 19.41 11.66
N THR A 40 3.43 20.15 10.72
CA THR A 40 3.15 19.63 9.38
C THR A 40 4.43 19.28 8.63
N LEU A 41 5.47 20.11 8.72
CA LEU A 41 6.79 19.83 8.14
C LEU A 41 7.42 18.58 8.75
N ASP A 42 7.39 18.43 10.09
CA ASP A 42 7.90 17.23 10.79
C ASP A 42 7.15 15.97 10.34
N SER A 43 5.83 16.07 10.17
CA SER A 43 5.01 14.96 9.65
C SER A 43 5.41 14.57 8.23
N ILE A 44 5.62 15.55 7.34
CA ILE A 44 6.09 15.33 5.96
C ILE A 44 7.48 14.67 5.98
N ALA A 45 8.42 15.19 6.77
CA ALA A 45 9.76 14.65 6.90
C ALA A 45 9.74 13.18 7.36
N ALA A 46 8.99 12.87 8.42
CA ALA A 46 8.86 11.52 8.95
C ALA A 46 8.26 10.54 7.93
N ARG A 47 7.30 11.00 7.11
CA ARG A 47 6.69 10.19 6.05
C ARG A 47 7.65 9.96 4.89
N VAL A 48 8.34 10.99 4.42
CA VAL A 48 9.31 10.86 3.33
C VAL A 48 10.47 9.95 3.73
N ALA A 49 10.97 10.06 4.97
CA ALA A 49 11.99 9.16 5.51
C ALA A 49 11.53 7.70 5.55
N HIS A 50 10.26 7.45 5.87
CA HIS A 50 9.67 6.12 5.83
C HIS A 50 9.50 5.59 4.39
N TYR A 51 9.04 6.42 3.46
CA TYR A 51 8.87 6.02 2.05
C TYR A 51 10.19 5.79 1.32
N HIS A 52 11.22 6.58 1.64
CA HIS A 52 12.53 6.55 1.00
C HIS A 52 13.66 6.45 2.04
N LYS A 53 14.04 5.21 2.34
CA LYS A 53 14.98 4.86 3.43
C LYS A 53 16.47 5.12 3.10
N LEU A 54 16.84 5.28 1.83
CA LEU A 54 18.23 5.53 1.43
C LEU A 54 18.66 6.96 1.78
N ASN A 55 19.90 7.11 2.23
CA ASN A 55 20.58 8.41 2.45
C ASN A 55 21.95 8.47 1.77
N ALA A 56 22.34 7.42 1.03
CA ALA A 56 23.57 7.35 0.28
C ALA A 56 23.29 7.49 -1.21
N HIS A 57 24.26 8.06 -1.93
CA HIS A 57 24.18 8.18 -3.38
C HIS A 57 24.17 6.81 -4.06
N PHE A 58 23.44 6.69 -5.17
CA PHE A 58 23.32 5.48 -5.97
C PHE A 58 23.19 5.82 -7.45
N SER A 59 23.58 4.90 -8.34
CA SER A 59 23.36 5.09 -9.77
C SER A 59 22.22 4.17 -10.24
N PRO A 60 21.09 4.72 -10.76
CA PRO A 60 20.07 3.92 -11.42
C PRO A 60 20.71 3.14 -12.58
N LYS A 61 20.54 1.82 -12.59
CA LYS A 61 21.04 0.93 -13.63
C LYS A 61 19.92 -0.01 -14.09
N PRO A 62 19.95 -0.47 -15.37
CA PRO A 62 19.08 -1.55 -15.82
C PRO A 62 19.20 -2.75 -14.89
N PHE A 63 18.06 -3.32 -14.48
CA PHE A 63 18.06 -4.55 -13.69
C PHE A 63 18.55 -5.72 -14.54
N ALA A 64 19.53 -6.46 -14.04
CA ALA A 64 19.92 -7.73 -14.64
C ALA A 64 18.76 -8.73 -14.45
N LEU A 65 18.24 -9.27 -15.54
CA LEU A 65 17.33 -10.41 -15.49
C LEU A 65 18.08 -11.60 -14.85
N PRO A 66 17.51 -12.31 -13.85
CA PRO A 66 18.06 -13.57 -13.39
C PRO A 66 18.20 -14.54 -14.58
N SER A 67 19.34 -15.22 -14.71
CA SER A 67 19.62 -16.18 -15.78
C SER A 67 18.68 -17.41 -15.75
N THR A 68 18.07 -17.67 -14.60
CA THR A 68 17.00 -18.65 -14.41
C THR A 68 15.71 -17.90 -14.13
N LYS A 69 14.70 -18.07 -15.02
CA LYS A 69 13.35 -17.59 -14.73
C LYS A 69 12.91 -18.24 -13.41
N PRO A 70 12.63 -17.50 -12.33
CA PRO A 70 12.05 -18.10 -11.14
C PRO A 70 10.71 -18.74 -11.53
N VAL A 71 10.38 -19.85 -10.89
CA VAL A 71 9.15 -20.63 -11.11
C VAL A 71 7.97 -19.86 -10.51
N ARG A 72 7.64 -18.73 -11.14
CA ARG A 72 6.38 -17.96 -11.12
C ARG A 72 6.49 -16.98 -12.29
N ASP A 73 5.54 -17.03 -13.22
CA ASP A 73 5.48 -16.22 -14.45
C ASP A 73 5.40 -14.68 -14.25
N THR A 74 5.76 -14.12 -13.09
CA THR A 74 5.36 -12.74 -12.71
C THR A 74 6.42 -11.85 -12.07
N ILE A 75 7.68 -12.29 -11.89
CA ILE A 75 8.74 -11.35 -11.48
C ILE A 75 9.16 -10.55 -12.72
N VAL A 76 8.52 -9.41 -12.92
CA VAL A 76 8.91 -8.43 -13.93
C VAL A 76 10.06 -7.62 -13.31
N PRO A 77 11.28 -7.65 -13.88
CA PRO A 77 12.34 -6.81 -13.34
C PRO A 77 11.89 -5.35 -13.37
N PRO A 78 12.26 -4.53 -12.37
CA PRO A 78 11.93 -3.13 -12.43
C PRO A 78 12.45 -2.50 -13.73
N HIS A 79 11.60 -1.69 -14.34
CA HIS A 79 11.89 -1.00 -15.58
C HIS A 79 12.90 0.12 -15.30
N PHE A 80 13.88 0.28 -16.19
CA PHE A 80 14.82 1.39 -16.22
C PHE A 80 14.59 2.23 -17.47
N GLY A 81 14.58 3.55 -17.34
CA GLY A 81 14.53 4.43 -18.50
C GLY A 81 14.49 5.91 -18.14
N TYR A 82 14.37 6.75 -19.14
CA TYR A 82 14.16 8.19 -18.95
C TYR A 82 12.72 8.49 -18.56
N LEU A 83 12.51 9.57 -17.80
CA LEU A 83 11.15 10.06 -17.48
C LEU A 83 10.36 10.36 -18.75
N ARG A 84 11.01 10.84 -19.81
CA ARG A 84 10.33 11.11 -21.07
C ARG A 84 9.73 9.89 -21.75
N ASP A 85 10.34 8.73 -21.50
CA ASP A 85 9.94 7.46 -22.11
C ASP A 85 8.87 6.72 -21.29
N ASN A 86 8.55 7.22 -20.09
CA ASN A 86 7.40 6.74 -19.32
C ASN A 86 6.11 7.04 -20.09
N LYS A 87 5.45 5.98 -20.56
CA LYS A 87 4.26 6.04 -21.40
C LYS A 87 3.28 4.92 -21.03
N LEU A 88 2.02 5.10 -21.42
CA LEU A 88 1.01 4.05 -21.30
C LEU A 88 1.50 2.79 -22.04
N SER A 89 1.51 1.66 -21.33
CA SER A 89 1.78 0.34 -21.90
C SER A 89 0.63 -0.62 -21.60
N LYS A 90 0.57 -1.73 -22.34
CA LYS A 90 -0.32 -2.86 -22.06
C LYS A 90 0.25 -3.79 -20.98
N ASP A 91 1.52 -3.64 -20.62
CA ASP A 91 2.22 -4.54 -19.69
C ASP A 91 1.73 -4.38 -18.23
N HIS A 92 1.10 -3.26 -17.91
CA HIS A 92 0.64 -2.94 -16.56
C HIS A 92 -0.63 -2.08 -16.59
N SER A 93 -1.34 -2.01 -15.46
CA SER A 93 -2.52 -1.15 -15.29
C SER A 93 -2.17 0.31 -15.59
N SER A 94 -2.96 0.97 -16.44
CA SER A 94 -2.84 2.41 -16.74
C SER A 94 -2.86 3.32 -15.51
N VAL A 95 -3.39 2.83 -14.39
CA VAL A 95 -3.46 3.59 -13.13
C VAL A 95 -2.05 3.84 -12.56
N TYR A 96 -1.13 2.87 -12.63
CA TYR A 96 0.27 3.07 -12.24
C TYR A 96 0.92 4.20 -13.04
N PHE A 97 0.69 4.20 -14.36
CA PHE A 97 1.14 5.28 -15.22
C PHE A 97 0.53 6.62 -14.79
N TYR A 98 -0.80 6.72 -14.64
CA TYR A 98 -1.42 8.00 -14.30
C TYR A 98 -1.00 8.55 -12.91
N ASP A 99 -0.83 7.68 -11.92
CA ASP A 99 -0.38 8.07 -10.58
C ASP A 99 1.08 8.53 -10.58
N SER A 100 1.98 7.80 -11.26
CA SER A 100 3.39 8.18 -11.34
C SER A 100 3.60 9.40 -12.26
N TYR A 101 2.90 9.47 -13.40
CA TYR A 101 2.97 10.56 -14.36
C TYR A 101 2.51 11.89 -13.77
N GLN A 102 1.57 11.86 -12.81
CA GLN A 102 1.13 13.06 -12.10
C GLN A 102 2.31 13.86 -11.52
N TRP A 103 3.32 13.14 -11.00
CA TRP A 103 4.44 13.73 -10.28
C TRP A 103 5.73 13.76 -11.10
N THR A 104 6.04 12.70 -11.85
CA THR A 104 7.26 12.63 -12.67
C THR A 104 7.32 13.69 -13.76
N ARG A 105 6.17 14.13 -14.29
CA ARG A 105 6.10 15.22 -15.29
C ARG A 105 6.58 16.58 -14.79
N CYS A 106 6.80 16.75 -13.48
CA CYS A 106 7.34 17.98 -12.90
C CYS A 106 8.87 18.04 -13.01
N PHE A 107 9.55 16.96 -13.40
CA PHE A 107 11.01 16.86 -13.44
C PHE A 107 11.54 16.86 -14.88
N PRO A 108 12.83 17.18 -15.09
CA PRO A 108 13.45 17.16 -16.41
C PRO A 108 13.31 15.81 -17.12
N ASP A 109 13.00 15.88 -18.41
CA ASP A 109 12.72 14.71 -19.26
C ASP A 109 13.88 13.72 -19.40
N HIS A 110 15.12 14.19 -19.22
CA HIS A 110 16.34 13.40 -19.33
C HIS A 110 16.76 12.73 -18.02
N PHE A 111 16.02 12.92 -16.92
CA PHE A 111 16.26 12.15 -15.70
C PHE A 111 15.88 10.70 -15.93
N VAL A 112 16.65 9.80 -15.34
CA VAL A 112 16.43 8.35 -15.33
C VAL A 112 15.91 7.89 -13.97
N TRP A 113 15.17 6.80 -14.00
CA TRP A 113 14.60 6.18 -12.81
C TRP A 113 14.37 4.69 -13.03
N ASN A 114 14.28 3.99 -11.92
CA ASN A 114 13.85 2.61 -11.83
C ASN A 114 12.46 2.54 -11.22
N TYR A 115 11.56 1.74 -11.79
CA TYR A 115 10.23 1.52 -11.21
C TYR A 115 9.72 0.10 -11.41
N GLU A 116 8.88 -0.37 -10.49
CA GLU A 116 8.14 -1.62 -10.64
C GLU A 116 6.64 -1.40 -10.42
N PHE A 117 5.86 -1.58 -11.49
CA PHE A 117 4.42 -1.41 -11.50
C PHE A 117 3.70 -2.74 -11.34
N SER A 118 3.86 -3.34 -10.16
CA SER A 118 3.33 -4.65 -9.81
C SER A 118 2.99 -4.73 -8.32
N ASP A 119 2.52 -5.89 -7.88
CA ASP A 119 2.38 -6.23 -6.47
C ASP A 119 3.76 -6.70 -5.94
N VAL A 120 4.63 -5.75 -5.62
CA VAL A 120 5.97 -6.06 -5.08
C VAL A 120 5.83 -6.60 -3.67
N ASN A 121 6.15 -7.87 -3.53
CA ASN A 121 6.12 -8.66 -2.29
C ASN A 121 7.46 -9.34 -2.00
N TYR A 122 8.52 -8.82 -2.61
CA TYR A 122 9.88 -9.31 -2.53
C TYR A 122 10.85 -8.14 -2.42
N TYR A 123 12.12 -8.43 -2.14
CA TYR A 123 13.15 -7.42 -1.96
C TYR A 123 13.83 -7.08 -3.29
N LEU A 124 13.91 -5.78 -3.60
CA LEU A 124 14.55 -5.29 -4.81
C LEU A 124 16.06 -5.18 -4.63
N ALA A 125 16.83 -5.68 -5.60
CA ALA A 125 18.29 -5.65 -5.53
C ALA A 125 18.91 -4.26 -5.79
N SER A 126 18.12 -3.31 -6.29
CA SER A 126 18.56 -1.94 -6.61
C SER A 126 17.44 -0.94 -6.30
N PRO A 127 17.75 0.33 -6.00
CA PRO A 127 16.75 1.35 -5.71
C PRO A 127 15.73 1.49 -6.83
N ALA A 128 14.45 1.32 -6.51
CA ALA A 128 13.35 1.45 -7.46
C ALA A 128 12.06 1.95 -6.80
N ILE A 129 11.29 2.72 -7.57
CA ILE A 129 9.97 3.21 -7.19
C ILE A 129 8.96 2.05 -7.27
N THR A 130 8.23 1.79 -6.20
CA THR A 130 7.23 0.73 -6.12
C THR A 130 5.98 1.19 -5.36
N LYS A 131 4.88 0.45 -5.54
CA LYS A 131 3.63 0.61 -4.79
C LYS A 131 3.73 0.02 -3.39
N THR A 132 4.39 -1.13 -3.28
CA THR A 132 4.46 -1.94 -2.07
C THR A 132 5.84 -2.51 -1.84
N ARG A 133 6.10 -2.96 -0.61
CA ARG A 133 7.30 -3.74 -0.25
C ARG A 133 7.03 -4.62 0.97
N PRO A 134 7.84 -5.67 1.21
CA PRO A 134 7.81 -6.41 2.46
C PRO A 134 8.11 -5.53 3.68
N ILE A 135 7.51 -5.87 4.82
CA ILE A 135 7.87 -5.31 6.14
C ILE A 135 8.93 -6.22 6.76
N ASP A 136 10.12 -5.68 7.02
CA ASP A 136 11.30 -6.44 7.45
C ASP A 136 11.03 -7.28 8.71
N SER A 137 10.42 -6.65 9.73
CA SER A 137 10.06 -7.31 11.00
C SER A 137 9.07 -8.48 10.87
N ARG A 138 8.42 -8.63 9.71
CA ARG A 138 7.43 -9.70 9.45
C ARG A 138 8.02 -10.84 8.65
N VAL A 139 9.09 -10.58 7.90
CA VAL A 139 9.82 -11.62 7.17
C VAL A 139 10.74 -12.39 8.14
N GLU A 140 11.39 -11.71 9.09
CA GLU A 140 12.25 -12.34 10.11
C GLU A 140 11.49 -13.40 10.92
N VAL A 141 10.30 -13.05 11.43
CA VAL A 141 9.43 -13.99 12.19
C VAL A 141 8.98 -15.19 11.34
N ALA A 142 8.77 -15.01 10.04
CA ALA A 142 8.39 -16.09 9.13
C ALA A 142 9.57 -17.05 8.82
N LEU A 143 10.81 -16.57 8.92
CA LEU A 143 12.02 -17.38 8.78
C LEU A 143 12.33 -18.15 10.07
N GLU A 144 12.22 -17.51 11.24
CA GLU A 144 12.40 -18.16 12.54
C GLU A 144 11.39 -19.30 12.76
N SER A 145 10.13 -19.10 12.36
CA SER A 145 9.10 -20.15 12.41
C SER A 145 9.30 -21.30 11.40
N LYS A 146 10.22 -21.13 10.43
CA LYS A 146 10.63 -22.15 9.45
C LYS A 146 12.03 -22.72 9.67
N ALA A 147 12.80 -22.20 10.62
CA ALA A 147 14.19 -22.57 10.87
C ALA A 147 14.39 -23.97 11.49
N SER A 148 13.40 -24.87 11.38
CA SER A 148 13.53 -26.29 11.71
C SER A 148 13.97 -27.17 10.52
N LEU A 149 14.33 -26.59 9.36
CA LEU A 149 14.97 -27.32 8.26
C LEU A 149 16.13 -26.52 7.65
N ASP A 150 17.33 -27.08 7.82
CA ASP A 150 18.59 -26.90 7.06
C ASP A 150 19.03 -25.47 6.67
N THR A 151 19.98 -24.91 7.44
CA THR A 151 20.67 -23.66 7.13
C THR A 151 22.08 -23.92 6.62
N ASP A 152 22.28 -23.85 5.30
CA ASP A 152 23.63 -23.72 4.71
C ASP A 152 23.57 -22.88 3.42
N THR A 153 23.10 -21.64 3.52
CA THR A 153 23.34 -20.60 2.50
C THR A 153 23.35 -19.21 3.15
N CYS A 154 24.52 -18.56 3.21
CA CYS A 154 24.66 -17.13 3.48
C CYS A 154 24.11 -16.30 2.30
N ALA A 155 22.79 -16.17 2.18
CA ALA A 155 22.21 -15.07 1.44
C ALA A 155 22.30 -13.80 2.32
N PRO A 156 22.69 -12.63 1.79
CA PRO A 156 22.69 -11.40 2.57
C PRO A 156 21.28 -11.10 3.10
N PRO A 157 21.15 -10.47 4.28
CA PRO A 157 19.85 -10.08 4.80
C PRO A 157 19.17 -9.17 3.78
N GLN A 158 18.03 -9.63 3.26
CA GLN A 158 17.26 -8.86 2.28
C GLN A 158 16.42 -7.84 3.05
N THR A 159 16.73 -6.55 2.91
CA THR A 159 15.99 -5.45 3.56
C THR A 159 15.19 -4.66 2.53
N ASN A 160 14.13 -3.99 2.99
CA ASN A 160 13.25 -3.23 2.08
C ASN A 160 13.79 -1.84 1.68
N HIS A 161 15.04 -1.50 2.02
CA HIS A 161 15.59 -0.14 1.90
C HIS A 161 15.64 0.40 0.46
N THR A 162 15.84 -0.47 -0.51
CA THR A 162 15.87 -0.16 -1.96
C THR A 162 14.47 -0.01 -2.56
N SER A 163 13.43 -0.44 -1.86
CA SER A 163 12.05 -0.34 -2.31
C SER A 163 11.48 1.01 -1.87
N ILE A 164 11.48 1.98 -2.79
CA ILE A 164 11.07 3.36 -2.53
C ILE A 164 9.58 3.49 -2.84
N LEU A 165 8.78 3.84 -1.84
CA LEU A 165 7.34 3.90 -1.98
C LEU A 165 6.92 5.21 -2.65
N LEU A 166 6.12 5.09 -3.72
CA LEU A 166 5.35 6.22 -4.28
C LEU A 166 3.86 5.91 -4.15
N GLN A 167 3.04 6.95 -4.07
CA GLN A 167 1.59 6.76 -3.96
C GLN A 167 1.03 6.26 -5.31
N LEU A 168 0.89 4.95 -5.46
CA LEU A 168 0.44 4.28 -6.69
C LEU A 168 -0.84 3.46 -6.45
N GLU A 169 -1.56 3.16 -7.53
CA GLU A 169 -2.91 2.55 -7.51
C GLU A 169 -3.89 3.31 -6.58
N LYS A 170 -3.82 4.65 -6.57
CA LYS A 170 -4.61 5.55 -5.72
C LYS A 170 -6.09 5.29 -5.83
N HIS A 171 -6.56 5.08 -7.06
CA HIS A 171 -7.97 4.81 -7.34
C HIS A 171 -8.52 3.65 -6.49
N ARG A 172 -7.74 2.57 -6.38
CA ARG A 172 -8.16 1.35 -5.68
C ARG A 172 -7.95 1.44 -4.18
N HIS A 173 -6.78 1.91 -3.75
CA HIS A 173 -6.36 1.84 -2.36
C HIS A 173 -6.75 3.09 -1.55
N PHE A 174 -6.68 4.29 -2.12
CA PHE A 174 -6.90 5.56 -1.42
C PHE A 174 -8.32 6.11 -1.65
N SER A 175 -9.30 5.19 -1.64
CA SER A 175 -10.74 5.51 -1.68
C SER A 175 -11.33 5.25 -0.29
N PHE A 176 -11.29 6.26 0.57
CA PHE A 176 -11.95 6.24 1.88
C PHE A 176 -13.47 6.26 1.71
N ILE A 177 -14.19 5.55 2.57
CA ILE A 177 -15.65 5.44 2.52
C ILE A 177 -16.25 6.25 3.66
N HIS A 178 -17.34 6.97 3.39
CA HIS A 178 -18.17 7.51 4.44
C HIS A 178 -19.14 6.41 4.89
N ASP A 179 -19.06 6.03 6.16
CA ASP A 179 -19.94 5.05 6.77
C ASP A 179 -20.99 5.74 7.66
N PRO A 180 -22.24 5.85 7.20
CA PRO A 180 -23.29 6.50 7.97
C PRO A 180 -23.93 5.58 9.03
N ILE A 181 -23.54 4.29 9.09
CA ILE A 181 -24.18 3.30 9.95
C ILE A 181 -23.47 3.29 11.30
N PRO A 182 -24.15 3.60 12.42
CA PRO A 182 -23.57 3.48 13.76
C PRO A 182 -23.20 2.02 14.08
N TYR A 183 -22.12 1.81 14.83
CA TYR A 183 -21.62 0.47 15.18
C TYR A 183 -22.71 -0.42 15.81
N GLU A 184 -23.56 0.17 16.65
CA GLU A 184 -24.66 -0.51 17.36
C GLU A 184 -25.78 -1.00 16.43
N LYS A 185 -25.87 -0.47 15.20
CA LYS A 185 -26.88 -0.87 14.20
C LYS A 185 -26.38 -1.94 13.24
N LYS A 186 -25.12 -2.35 13.37
CA LYS A 186 -24.50 -3.37 12.53
C LYS A 186 -24.72 -4.77 13.12
N ARG A 187 -24.64 -5.78 12.26
CA ARG A 187 -24.80 -7.20 12.61
C ARG A 187 -23.55 -7.73 13.31
N ASP A 188 -23.72 -8.50 14.38
CA ASP A 188 -22.68 -9.23 15.11
C ASP A 188 -22.14 -10.43 14.31
N LEU A 189 -21.59 -10.17 13.12
CA LEU A 189 -21.06 -11.18 12.21
C LEU A 189 -19.76 -10.68 11.58
N LEU A 190 -18.81 -11.60 11.39
CA LEU A 190 -17.67 -11.40 10.52
C LEU A 190 -18.09 -11.51 9.07
N PHE A 191 -17.73 -10.51 8.26
CA PHE A 191 -18.06 -10.51 6.85
C PHE A 191 -16.84 -10.41 5.95
N PHE A 192 -16.86 -11.20 4.87
CA PHE A 192 -15.84 -11.18 3.83
C PHE A 192 -16.41 -11.53 2.46
N ARG A 193 -16.02 -10.75 1.44
CA ARG A 193 -16.17 -11.09 0.02
C ARG A 193 -14.88 -10.69 -0.69
N GLY A 194 -14.15 -11.67 -1.21
CA GLY A 194 -12.86 -11.44 -1.87
C GLY A 194 -12.38 -12.67 -2.64
N ALA A 195 -11.41 -12.49 -3.53
CA ALA A 195 -10.79 -13.63 -4.21
C ALA A 195 -9.81 -14.32 -3.24
N CYS A 196 -9.85 -15.65 -3.20
CA CYS A 196 -9.01 -16.46 -2.31
C CYS A 196 -8.09 -17.44 -3.04
N PRO A 197 -7.34 -17.06 -4.10
CA PRO A 197 -6.42 -17.99 -4.75
C PRO A 197 -5.19 -18.31 -3.88
N GLN A 198 -4.83 -17.44 -2.94
CA GLN A 198 -3.70 -17.67 -2.04
C GLN A 198 -4.05 -18.66 -0.93
N GLU A 199 -3.12 -19.57 -0.61
CA GLU A 199 -3.36 -20.67 0.33
C GLU A 199 -3.78 -20.19 1.73
N HIS A 200 -3.25 -19.08 2.24
CA HIS A 200 -3.68 -18.55 3.54
C HIS A 200 -5.16 -18.10 3.51
N ARG A 201 -5.62 -17.48 2.42
CA ARG A 201 -7.05 -17.14 2.25
C ARG A 201 -7.91 -18.38 2.04
N SER A 202 -7.44 -19.36 1.27
CA SER A 202 -8.10 -20.66 1.09
C SER A 202 -8.30 -21.39 2.43
N ARG A 203 -7.26 -21.42 3.27
CA ARG A 203 -7.30 -22.03 4.60
C ARG A 203 -8.33 -21.35 5.50
N PHE A 204 -8.41 -20.02 5.49
CA PHE A 204 -9.43 -19.29 6.25
C PHE A 204 -10.86 -19.72 5.84
N LEU A 205 -11.13 -19.83 4.54
CA LEU A 205 -12.42 -20.32 4.06
C LEU A 205 -12.69 -21.77 4.50
N ARG A 206 -11.71 -22.68 4.38
CA ARG A 206 -11.88 -24.08 4.82
C ARG A 206 -12.21 -24.19 6.31
N GLN A 207 -11.61 -23.36 7.16
CA GLN A 207 -11.85 -23.37 8.60
C GLN A 207 -13.19 -22.74 8.98
N TYR A 208 -13.56 -21.60 8.37
CA TYR A 208 -14.63 -20.74 8.91
C TYR A 208 -15.82 -20.51 7.98
N PHE A 209 -15.87 -21.08 6.78
CA PHE A 209 -16.97 -20.80 5.83
C PHE A 209 -18.36 -21.14 6.37
N SER A 210 -18.47 -22.24 7.12
CA SER A 210 -19.72 -22.69 7.76
C SER A 210 -19.88 -22.21 9.20
N HIS A 211 -19.01 -21.31 9.67
CA HIS A 211 -19.02 -20.84 11.05
C HIS A 211 -20.24 -19.92 11.32
N PRO A 212 -21.02 -20.12 12.41
CA PRO A 212 -22.28 -19.40 12.64
C PRO A 212 -22.12 -17.89 12.81
N LEU A 213 -20.93 -17.43 13.23
CA LEU A 213 -20.62 -16.00 13.38
C LEU A 213 -19.96 -15.40 12.13
N CYS A 214 -19.99 -16.08 11.00
CA CYS A 214 -19.29 -15.68 9.78
C CYS A 214 -20.19 -15.72 8.55
N ASP A 215 -20.07 -14.70 7.70
CA ASP A 215 -20.64 -14.65 6.36
C ASP A 215 -19.52 -14.37 5.35
N LEU A 216 -18.88 -15.46 4.90
CA LEU A 216 -17.70 -15.44 4.05
C LEU A 216 -18.03 -15.88 2.63
N GLY A 217 -17.23 -15.45 1.64
CA GLY A 217 -17.40 -15.88 0.27
C GLY A 217 -16.22 -15.56 -0.65
N HIS A 218 -15.85 -16.54 -1.47
CA HIS A 218 -14.92 -16.39 -2.60
C HIS A 218 -15.64 -15.70 -3.76
N THR A 219 -14.96 -14.72 -4.37
CA THR A 219 -15.48 -13.95 -5.51
C THR A 219 -14.53 -13.94 -6.73
N GLY A 220 -13.48 -14.77 -6.69
CA GLY A 220 -12.57 -15.00 -7.81
C GLY A 220 -13.13 -16.00 -8.82
N ALA A 221 -12.25 -16.70 -9.54
CA ALA A 221 -12.70 -17.73 -10.48
C ALA A 221 -13.41 -18.87 -9.71
N PRO A 222 -14.64 -19.27 -10.08
CA PRO A 222 -15.36 -20.32 -9.37
C PRO A 222 -14.61 -21.66 -9.32
N SER A 223 -13.78 -21.95 -10.33
CA SER A 223 -12.94 -23.14 -10.39
C SER A 223 -11.89 -23.24 -9.27
N GLU A 224 -11.52 -22.12 -8.65
CA GLU A 224 -10.57 -22.12 -7.53
C GLU A 224 -11.20 -22.66 -6.24
N HIS A 225 -12.45 -22.25 -5.94
CA HIS A 225 -13.18 -22.64 -4.73
C HIS A 225 -14.69 -22.78 -4.99
N PRO A 226 -15.14 -23.86 -5.66
CA PRO A 226 -16.55 -24.02 -6.02
C PRO A 226 -17.49 -23.99 -4.81
N ALA A 227 -17.10 -24.66 -3.72
CA ALA A 227 -17.91 -24.76 -2.49
C ALA A 227 -18.04 -23.44 -1.71
N TYR A 228 -17.12 -22.49 -1.94
CA TYR A 228 -17.07 -21.23 -1.18
C TYR A 228 -17.49 -20.01 -2.01
N THR A 229 -17.91 -20.22 -3.25
CA THR A 229 -18.23 -19.14 -4.18
C THR A 229 -19.52 -18.43 -3.78
N LYS A 230 -19.46 -17.10 -3.65
CA LYS A 230 -20.62 -16.22 -3.44
C LYS A 230 -20.56 -15.02 -4.39
N PRO A 231 -21.68 -14.36 -4.68
CA PRO A 231 -21.66 -13.16 -5.52
C PRO A 231 -20.81 -12.04 -4.90
N LYS A 232 -20.25 -11.20 -5.77
CA LYS A 232 -19.62 -9.94 -5.36
C LYS A 232 -20.67 -9.02 -4.75
N ILE A 233 -20.31 -8.36 -3.65
CA ILE A 233 -21.18 -7.44 -2.92
C ILE A 233 -20.53 -6.04 -2.93
N PRO A 234 -21.30 -4.94 -3.14
CA PRO A 234 -20.76 -3.59 -3.09
C PRO A 234 -20.26 -3.21 -1.69
N LYS A 235 -19.22 -2.37 -1.59
CA LYS A 235 -18.65 -1.92 -0.30
C LYS A 235 -19.69 -1.41 0.70
N LYS A 236 -20.73 -0.71 0.24
CA LYS A 236 -21.80 -0.18 1.10
C LYS A 236 -22.54 -1.27 1.88
N GLU A 237 -22.75 -2.43 1.27
CA GLU A 237 -23.43 -3.55 1.92
C GLU A 237 -22.55 -4.21 2.99
N HIS A 238 -21.21 -4.17 2.84
CA HIS A 238 -20.30 -4.65 3.88
C HIS A 238 -20.46 -3.83 5.17
N LEU A 239 -20.84 -2.54 5.07
CA LEU A 239 -20.95 -1.65 6.22
C LEU A 239 -22.07 -2.06 7.20
N HIS A 240 -22.94 -3.00 6.85
CA HIS A 240 -23.95 -3.53 7.77
C HIS A 240 -23.40 -4.53 8.80
N TYR A 241 -22.11 -4.85 8.76
CA TYR A 241 -21.48 -5.86 9.62
C TYR A 241 -20.48 -5.23 10.58
N LYS A 242 -20.50 -5.64 11.85
CA LYS A 242 -19.59 -5.11 12.88
C LYS A 242 -18.14 -5.48 12.61
N PHE A 243 -17.90 -6.70 12.14
CA PHE A 243 -16.54 -7.21 11.93
C PHE A 243 -16.28 -7.38 10.44
N LEU A 244 -15.23 -6.73 9.94
CA LEU A 244 -14.82 -6.83 8.54
C LEU A 244 -13.42 -7.41 8.44
N LEU A 245 -13.31 -8.52 7.72
CA LEU A 245 -12.05 -9.24 7.55
C LEU A 245 -11.18 -8.60 6.47
N SER A 246 -9.91 -8.36 6.79
CA SER A 246 -8.89 -7.88 5.85
C SER A 246 -7.71 -8.85 5.80
N LEU A 247 -7.73 -9.77 4.83
CA LEU A 247 -6.60 -10.65 4.54
C LEU A 247 -5.81 -10.10 3.36
N GLU A 248 -4.48 -10.03 3.47
CA GLU A 248 -3.57 -9.72 2.36
C GLU A 248 -3.69 -10.74 1.23
N GLY A 249 -3.34 -10.32 0.02
CA GLY A 249 -3.39 -11.15 -1.19
C GLY A 249 -1.99 -11.48 -1.65
N ASN A 250 -1.63 -10.98 -2.84
CA ASN A 250 -0.24 -10.95 -3.28
C ASN A 250 0.59 -9.96 -2.47
N ASP A 251 -0.02 -8.81 -2.12
CA ASP A 251 0.52 -7.70 -1.35
C ASP A 251 -0.54 -7.17 -0.35
N VAL A 252 -0.57 -5.86 -0.09
CA VAL A 252 -1.55 -5.19 0.78
C VAL A 252 -3.01 -5.45 0.36
N ALA A 253 -3.86 -5.74 1.34
CA ALA A 253 -5.27 -5.95 1.08
C ALA A 253 -5.95 -4.67 0.58
N SER A 254 -6.56 -4.71 -0.61
CA SER A 254 -7.25 -3.54 -1.18
C SER A 254 -8.45 -3.06 -0.36
N ASN A 255 -8.94 -3.88 0.59
CA ASN A 255 -10.04 -3.51 1.47
C ASN A 255 -9.65 -2.84 2.78
N LEU A 256 -8.39 -2.98 3.21
CA LEU A 256 -7.91 -2.51 4.50
C LEU A 256 -8.30 -1.05 4.80
N LYS A 257 -7.89 -0.13 3.92
CA LYS A 257 -8.00 1.31 4.13
C LYS A 257 -9.45 1.79 4.26
N TRP A 258 -10.37 1.22 3.49
CA TRP A 258 -11.78 1.60 3.59
C TRP A 258 -12.48 0.93 4.77
N ILE A 259 -12.00 -0.24 5.23
CA ILE A 259 -12.48 -0.83 6.49
C ILE A 259 -12.03 0.03 7.66
N LEU A 260 -10.74 0.38 7.74
CA LEU A 260 -10.19 1.21 8.80
C LEU A 260 -10.82 2.61 8.87
N GLY A 261 -11.31 3.13 7.74
CA GLY A 261 -12.05 4.39 7.66
C GLY A 261 -13.57 4.27 7.84
N SER A 262 -14.09 3.07 8.15
CA SER A 262 -15.51 2.83 8.41
C SER A 262 -15.82 2.77 9.90
N ASN A 263 -17.10 2.59 10.26
CA ASN A 263 -17.53 2.33 11.63
C ASN A 263 -17.57 0.83 11.96
N SER A 264 -16.87 -0.02 11.20
CA SER A 264 -16.76 -1.46 11.44
C SER A 264 -15.35 -1.81 11.96
N LEU A 265 -15.26 -2.77 12.87
CA LEU A 265 -14.00 -3.24 13.43
C LEU A 265 -13.25 -4.07 12.38
N CYS A 266 -12.04 -3.62 12.01
CA CYS A 266 -11.15 -4.35 11.14
C CYS A 266 -10.56 -5.56 11.88
N ILE A 267 -10.75 -6.76 11.34
CA ILE A 267 -10.09 -7.98 11.82
C ILE A 267 -9.05 -8.41 10.80
N MET A 268 -7.79 -8.48 11.21
CA MET A 268 -6.70 -8.87 10.31
C MET A 268 -5.47 -9.42 11.05
N PRO A 269 -4.66 -10.25 10.39
CA PRO A 269 -3.30 -10.52 10.84
C PRO A 269 -2.42 -9.28 10.80
N LYS A 270 -1.30 -9.31 11.53
CA LYS A 270 -0.27 -8.28 11.40
C LYS A 270 0.13 -8.15 9.92
N PRO A 271 0.15 -6.93 9.34
CA PRO A 271 0.52 -6.70 7.94
C PRO A 271 1.85 -7.37 7.61
N ARG A 272 2.02 -7.92 6.41
CA ARG A 272 3.33 -8.42 5.92
C ARG A 272 3.94 -7.48 4.90
N TYR A 273 3.11 -6.67 4.26
CA TYR A 273 3.52 -5.71 3.26
C TYR A 273 3.04 -4.33 3.65
N GLU A 274 3.77 -3.33 3.18
CA GLU A 274 3.40 -1.94 3.31
C GLU A 274 3.37 -1.25 1.95
N SER A 275 2.56 -0.21 1.91
CA SER A 275 2.36 0.71 0.80
C SER A 275 2.54 2.13 1.31
N TRP A 276 2.16 3.11 0.49
CA TRP A 276 2.11 4.52 0.90
C TRP A 276 1.30 4.81 2.19
N PHE A 277 0.45 3.89 2.64
CA PHE A 277 -0.33 4.01 3.88
C PHE A 277 0.40 3.56 5.15
N MET A 278 1.67 3.15 5.01
CA MET A 278 2.57 2.87 6.13
C MET A 278 2.01 1.77 7.04
N GLU A 279 1.56 0.66 6.46
CA GLU A 279 0.94 -0.45 7.19
C GLU A 279 1.80 -0.98 8.35
N GLU A 280 3.13 -0.84 8.27
CA GLU A 280 4.06 -1.14 9.38
C GLU A 280 3.75 -0.37 10.67
N ARG A 281 3.18 0.83 10.57
CA ARG A 281 2.81 1.67 11.72
C ARG A 281 1.44 1.34 12.32
N LEU A 282 0.70 0.39 11.74
CA LEU A 282 -0.56 -0.06 12.32
C LEU A 282 -0.28 -0.95 13.53
N GLU A 283 -0.55 -0.41 14.72
CA GLU A 283 -0.50 -1.15 15.98
C GLU A 283 -1.71 -2.09 16.16
N ALA A 284 -1.41 -3.34 16.50
CA ALA A 284 -2.39 -4.38 16.81
C ALA A 284 -3.19 -4.03 18.07
N ASN A 285 -4.50 -4.26 18.04
CA ASN A 285 -5.47 -3.91 19.08
C ASN A 285 -5.54 -2.42 19.44
N VAL A 286 -4.89 -1.56 18.64
CA VAL A 286 -5.04 -0.09 18.69
C VAL A 286 -5.77 0.37 17.43
N HIS A 287 -5.35 -0.10 16.24
CA HIS A 287 -5.95 0.28 14.95
C HIS A 287 -6.78 -0.84 14.30
N TYR A 288 -6.58 -2.09 14.71
CA TYR A 288 -7.34 -3.24 14.23
C TYR A 288 -7.35 -4.34 15.30
N ALA A 289 -8.33 -5.23 15.27
CA ALA A 289 -8.36 -6.41 16.13
C ALA A 289 -7.44 -7.50 15.55
N LEU A 290 -6.49 -7.97 16.35
CA LEU A 290 -5.46 -8.91 15.91
C LEU A 290 -6.03 -10.32 15.71
N LEU A 291 -5.98 -10.79 14.47
CA LEU A 291 -6.18 -12.19 14.11
C LEU A 291 -4.83 -12.90 14.01
N ASN A 292 -4.69 -14.08 14.60
CA ASN A 292 -3.47 -14.86 14.52
C ASN A 292 -3.16 -15.27 13.08
N ASP A 293 -1.88 -15.51 12.77
CA ASP A 293 -1.46 -15.93 11.43
C ASP A 293 -1.99 -17.33 11.05
N ASP A 294 -2.38 -18.15 12.02
CA ASP A 294 -3.07 -19.45 11.84
C ASP A 294 -4.60 -19.36 11.99
N TYR A 295 -5.10 -18.17 12.33
CA TYR A 295 -6.51 -17.83 12.58
C TYR A 295 -7.13 -18.43 13.85
N GLY A 296 -6.35 -19.13 14.68
CA GLY A 296 -6.88 -19.92 15.79
C GLY A 296 -7.57 -19.13 16.91
N ASN A 297 -7.43 -17.81 16.95
CA ASN A 297 -8.07 -16.96 17.96
C ASN A 297 -9.38 -16.30 17.47
N LEU A 298 -9.91 -16.65 16.31
CA LEU A 298 -11.06 -15.94 15.74
C LEU A 298 -12.29 -15.97 16.65
N ASP A 299 -12.62 -17.12 17.23
CA ASP A 299 -13.82 -17.30 18.06
C ASP A 299 -13.79 -16.39 19.29
N SER A 300 -12.70 -16.47 20.05
CA SER A 300 -12.47 -15.60 21.21
C SER A 300 -12.47 -14.12 20.85
N LEU A 301 -11.97 -13.76 19.67
CA LEU A 301 -11.95 -12.38 19.18
C LEU A 301 -13.37 -11.86 18.92
N LEU A 302 -14.21 -12.64 18.23
CA LEU A 302 -15.59 -12.28 17.92
C LEU A 302 -16.46 -12.24 19.18
N GLU A 303 -16.31 -13.21 20.08
CA GLU A 303 -17.01 -13.25 21.37
C GLU A 303 -16.68 -12.02 22.22
N PHE A 304 -15.38 -11.71 22.36
CA PHE A 304 -14.91 -10.56 23.13
C PHE A 304 -15.52 -9.25 22.61
N PHE A 305 -15.32 -8.91 21.34
CA PHE A 305 -15.79 -7.61 20.82
C PHE A 305 -17.31 -7.51 20.65
N THR A 306 -18.02 -8.64 20.66
CA THR A 306 -19.49 -8.65 20.77
C THR A 306 -19.94 -8.26 22.18
N ALA A 307 -19.31 -8.81 23.22
CA ALA A 307 -19.59 -8.49 24.62
C ALA A 307 -19.03 -7.11 25.04
N HIS A 308 -18.00 -6.62 24.36
CA HIS A 308 -17.24 -5.43 24.69
C HIS A 308 -17.29 -4.37 23.56
N PRO A 309 -18.47 -3.77 23.27
CA PRO A 309 -18.63 -2.85 22.14
C PRO A 309 -17.90 -1.51 22.33
N LYS A 310 -17.52 -1.14 23.56
CA LYS A 310 -16.74 0.08 23.82
C LYS A 310 -15.30 -0.09 23.30
N ASP A 311 -14.68 -1.22 23.60
CA ASP A 311 -13.34 -1.59 23.16
C ASP A 311 -13.23 -1.64 21.63
N ALA A 312 -14.24 -2.21 20.96
CA ALA A 312 -14.32 -2.19 19.50
C ALA A 312 -14.36 -0.77 18.93
N LYS A 313 -15.16 0.12 19.54
CA LYS A 313 -15.30 1.51 19.10
C LYS A 313 -14.05 2.35 19.35
N GLU A 314 -13.29 2.06 20.39
CA GLU A 314 -11.99 2.71 20.63
C GLU A 314 -10.98 2.36 19.52
N ILE A 315 -10.89 1.09 19.15
CA ILE A 315 -10.04 0.65 18.03
C ILE A 315 -10.48 1.32 16.72
N ILE A 316 -11.79 1.36 16.46
CA ILE A 316 -12.36 2.03 15.27
C ILE A 316 -12.01 3.52 15.26
N HIS A 317 -12.12 4.20 16.41
CA HIS A 317 -11.78 5.61 16.54
C HIS A 317 -10.32 5.88 16.19
N ASN A 318 -9.40 5.10 16.75
CA ASN A 318 -7.97 5.20 16.46
C ASN A 318 -7.67 4.89 14.99
N ALA A 319 -8.30 3.88 14.41
CA ALA A 319 -8.18 3.53 12.99
C ALA A 319 -8.65 4.67 12.07
N ASN A 320 -9.79 5.29 12.39
CA ASN A 320 -10.32 6.45 11.68
C ASN A 320 -9.37 7.65 11.79
N ALA A 321 -8.82 7.92 12.98
CA ALA A 321 -7.84 8.99 13.20
C ALA A 321 -6.56 8.75 12.38
N TYR A 322 -6.05 7.52 12.35
CA TYR A 322 -4.92 7.13 11.50
C TYR A 322 -5.20 7.40 10.01
N CYS A 323 -6.41 7.06 9.53
CA CYS A 323 -6.80 7.29 8.14
C CYS A 323 -6.82 8.79 7.76
N GLN A 324 -7.11 9.71 8.69
CA GLN A 324 -7.18 11.14 8.42
C GLN A 324 -5.83 11.73 7.97
N ALA A 325 -4.71 11.16 8.42
CA ALA A 325 -3.36 11.60 8.05
C ALA A 325 -3.07 11.51 6.53
N PHE A 326 -3.86 10.74 5.78
CA PHE A 326 -3.69 10.48 4.35
C PHE A 326 -4.75 11.18 3.48
N GLN A 327 -5.55 12.09 4.05
CA GLN A 327 -6.64 12.76 3.34
C GLN A 327 -6.32 14.20 2.91
N ASN A 328 -5.22 14.79 3.39
CA ASN A 328 -4.84 16.15 3.03
C ASN A 328 -4.07 16.16 1.69
N PRO A 329 -4.66 16.63 0.57
CA PRO A 329 -4.02 16.57 -0.74
C PRO A 329 -2.73 17.40 -0.84
N HIS A 330 -2.57 18.45 -0.04
CA HIS A 330 -1.35 19.27 -0.02
C HIS A 330 -0.17 18.54 0.62
N ILE A 331 -0.43 17.81 1.72
CA ILE A 331 0.57 16.96 2.37
C ILE A 331 0.92 15.78 1.44
N GLU A 332 -0.07 15.16 0.80
CA GLU A 332 0.18 14.08 -0.16
C GLU A 332 1.02 14.56 -1.35
N GLU A 333 0.74 15.76 -1.88
CA GLU A 333 1.55 16.38 -2.93
C GLU A 333 2.99 16.62 -2.47
N ALA A 334 3.18 17.23 -1.29
CA ALA A 334 4.50 17.49 -0.73
C ALA A 334 5.32 16.19 -0.59
N CYS A 335 4.76 15.16 0.02
CA CYS A 335 5.41 13.86 0.20
C CYS A 335 5.81 13.23 -1.15
N ASN A 336 4.92 13.22 -2.14
CA ASN A 336 5.23 12.61 -3.46
C ASN A 336 6.34 13.36 -4.20
N LEU A 337 6.30 14.70 -4.17
CA LEU A 337 7.36 15.52 -4.77
C LEU A 337 8.69 15.33 -4.05
N LEU A 338 8.70 15.33 -2.72
CA LEU A 338 9.92 15.20 -1.92
C LEU A 338 10.55 13.80 -2.02
N VAL A 339 9.75 12.73 -2.14
CA VAL A 339 10.28 11.39 -2.43
C VAL A 339 11.05 11.37 -3.76
N LEU A 340 10.48 11.97 -4.81
CA LEU A 340 11.14 12.06 -6.12
C LEU A 340 12.33 13.03 -6.11
N ARG A 341 12.23 14.17 -5.42
CA ARG A 341 13.36 15.11 -5.22
C ARG A 341 14.54 14.42 -4.56
N LYS A 342 14.28 13.68 -3.47
CA LYS A 342 15.29 12.88 -2.77
C LYS A 342 15.89 11.81 -3.70
N TYR A 343 15.07 11.11 -4.49
CA TYR A 343 15.55 10.13 -5.47
C TYR A 343 16.52 10.75 -6.48
N PHE A 344 16.15 11.88 -7.09
CA PHE A 344 16.99 12.53 -8.12
C PHE A 344 18.24 13.17 -7.55
N TYR A 345 18.21 13.63 -6.30
CA TYR A 345 19.40 14.09 -5.59
C TYR A 345 20.38 12.95 -5.31
N LEU A 346 19.90 11.87 -4.68
CA LEU A 346 20.73 10.71 -4.37
C LEU A 346 21.19 9.95 -5.63
N SER A 347 20.63 10.25 -6.80
CA SER A 347 21.10 9.68 -8.07
C SER A 347 21.97 10.62 -8.91
N ASP A 348 22.42 11.74 -8.34
CA ASP A 348 23.29 12.72 -8.99
C ASP A 348 22.65 13.39 -10.21
N GLN A 349 21.32 13.53 -10.22
CA GLN A 349 20.57 14.09 -11.34
C GLN A 349 20.01 15.48 -11.05
N GLY A 350 19.83 15.87 -9.79
CA GLY A 350 19.36 17.20 -9.43
C GLY A 350 19.78 17.65 -8.04
N ASP A 351 19.76 18.96 -7.80
CA ASP A 351 20.19 19.56 -6.53
C ASP A 351 19.04 19.73 -5.55
N LEU A 352 19.34 19.74 -4.25
CA LEU A 352 18.44 20.14 -3.17
C LEU A 352 18.85 21.50 -2.59
N SER A 353 17.88 22.33 -2.25
CA SER A 353 18.10 23.54 -1.45
C SER A 353 18.53 23.18 0.00
N PRO A 354 19.15 24.11 0.75
CA PRO A 354 19.50 23.88 2.15
C PRO A 354 18.31 23.45 3.02
N ASN A 355 17.13 24.04 2.81
CA ASN A 355 15.93 23.71 3.56
C ASN A 355 15.43 22.29 3.23
N GLU A 356 15.50 21.87 1.96
CA GLU A 356 15.17 20.50 1.57
C GLU A 356 16.12 19.49 2.19
N ARG A 357 17.44 19.74 2.18
CA ARG A 357 18.41 18.85 2.83
C ARG A 357 18.14 18.71 4.33
N ALA A 358 17.91 19.83 5.02
CA ALA A 358 17.58 19.84 6.44
C ALA A 358 16.30 19.05 6.74
N LEU A 359 15.23 19.26 5.96
CA LEU A 359 13.96 18.53 6.13
C LEU A 359 14.10 17.02 5.86
N LEU A 360 14.95 16.65 4.90
CA LEU A 360 15.14 15.25 4.48
C LEU A 360 16.20 14.50 5.28
N GLY A 361 16.93 15.20 6.17
CA GLY A 361 18.01 14.63 6.98
C GLY A 361 19.21 14.17 6.14
N LEU A 362 19.59 14.97 5.13
CA LEU A 362 20.67 14.68 4.18
C LEU A 362 21.86 15.64 4.29
#